data_AF-A0A1Y5DU62-F1
#
_entry.id   AF-A0A1Y5DU62-F1
#
_cell.length_a   1.000
_cell.length_b   1.000
_cell.length_c   1.000
_cell.angle_alpha   90.00
_cell.angle_beta   90.00
_cell.angle_gamma   90.00
#
_symmetry.space_group_name_H-M   'P 1'
#
loop_
_entity.id
_entity.type
_entity.pdbx_description
1 polymer ?
#
loop_
_entity_poly.entity_id
_entity_poly.type
_entity_poly.pdbx_seq_one_letter_code
_entity_poly.pdbx_strand_id
1 'polypeptide(L)'
;MSIPVVVALMIIACLLIYFVFIELLKSFGGDVIPQAVIKEEKGIEFLQFPADIEKMTEFLISSIVRKVFEVYVKFDYKNATDDQLDEREWHSWQVSMLLKLYKFNQEFYIPKQNEVFPKSILDMNLKTLEDYINSLIIKYDNNVDISKSKDLLCSDVIWTTRDVSILFYYLSKYREL
;
A
#
# COMPACT_ATOMS: atom_id res chain seq x y z
N MET A 1 -55.07 38.86 -12.13
CA MET A 1 -53.87 38.71 -12.99
C MET A 1 -54.28 37.98 -14.25
N SER A 2 -53.93 38.50 -15.42
CA SER A 2 -54.21 37.82 -16.68
C SER A 2 -53.38 36.54 -16.79
N ILE A 3 -53.98 35.47 -17.31
CA ILE A 3 -53.34 34.17 -17.58
C ILE A 3 -51.92 34.31 -18.17
N PRO A 4 -51.66 35.19 -19.17
CA PRO A 4 -50.30 35.38 -19.70
C PRO A 4 -49.27 35.86 -18.67
N VAL A 5 -49.66 36.66 -17.67
CA VAL A 5 -48.75 37.15 -16.63
C VAL A 5 -48.36 36.03 -15.66
N VAL A 6 -49.30 35.14 -15.34
CA VAL A 6 -49.04 33.98 -14.48
C VAL A 6 -48.10 32.98 -15.16
N VAL A 7 -48.28 32.76 -16.47
CA VAL A 7 -47.40 31.90 -17.27
C VAL A 7 -45.98 32.49 -17.36
N ALA A 8 -45.85 33.80 -17.59
CA ALA A 8 -44.55 34.46 -17.62
C ALA A 8 -43.79 34.35 -16.28
N LEU A 9 -44.49 34.51 -15.16
CA LEU A 9 -43.90 34.36 -13.83
C LEU A 9 -43.47 32.91 -13.54
N MET A 10 -44.23 31.92 -13.97
CA MET A 10 -43.84 30.50 -13.84
C MET A 10 -42.56 30.20 -14.64
N ILE A 11 -42.43 30.71 -15.86
CA ILE A 11 -41.23 30.51 -16.68
C ILE A 11 -40.00 31.12 -16.00
N ILE A 12 -40.14 32.34 -15.47
CA ILE A 12 -39.05 33.02 -14.73
C ILE A 12 -38.65 32.23 -13.48
N ALA A 13 -39.62 31.72 -12.72
CA ALA A 13 -39.35 30.91 -11.54
C ALA A 13 -38.62 29.59 -11.89
N CYS A 14 -39.02 28.91 -12.97
CA CYS A 14 -38.35 27.70 -13.44
C CYS A 14 -36.90 27.98 -13.88
N LEU A 15 -36.65 29.11 -14.55
CA LEU A 15 -35.30 29.51 -14.94
C LEU A 15 -34.41 29.81 -13.74
N LEU A 16 -34.93 30.47 -12.71
CA LEU A 16 -34.19 30.73 -11.47
C LEU A 16 -33.83 29.43 -10.74
N ILE A 17 -34.78 28.50 -10.62
CA ILE A 17 -34.53 27.18 -10.01
C ILE A 17 -33.47 26.42 -10.81
N TYR A 18 -33.53 26.46 -12.14
CA TYR A 18 -32.53 25.83 -13.00
C TYR A 18 -31.13 26.42 -12.78
N PHE A 19 -31.00 27.74 -12.73
CA PHE A 19 -29.71 28.40 -12.47
C PHE A 19 -29.14 28.04 -11.09
N VAL A 20 -29.96 28.09 -10.04
CA VAL A 20 -29.56 27.70 -8.68
C VAL A 20 -29.13 26.23 -8.63
N PHE A 21 -29.84 25.35 -9.34
CA PHE A 21 -29.50 23.92 -9.40
C PHE A 21 -28.17 23.66 -10.11
N ILE A 22 -27.86 24.41 -11.19
CA ILE A 22 -26.56 24.36 -11.87
C ILE A 22 -25.42 24.84 -10.94
N GLU A 23 -25.66 25.92 -10.18
CA GLU A 23 -24.69 26.46 -9.21
C GLU A 23 -24.43 25.45 -8.07
N LEU A 24 -25.50 24.81 -7.57
CA LEU A 24 -25.41 23.72 -6.60
C LEU A 24 -24.63 22.54 -7.17
N LEU A 25 -24.95 22.06 -8.37
CA LEU A 25 -24.22 20.96 -9.00
C LEU A 25 -22.73 21.28 -9.19
N LYS A 26 -22.38 22.52 -9.52
CA LYS A 26 -20.97 22.97 -9.56
C LYS A 26 -20.31 22.98 -8.18
N SER A 27 -21.05 23.33 -7.13
CA SER A 27 -20.56 23.30 -5.75
C SER A 27 -20.42 21.87 -5.18
N PHE A 28 -21.24 20.93 -5.65
CA PHE A 28 -21.21 19.53 -5.21
C PHE A 28 -20.31 18.63 -6.08
N GLY A 29 -19.98 19.05 -7.30
CA GLY A 29 -19.04 18.38 -8.21
C GLY A 29 -17.56 18.68 -7.95
N GLY A 30 -17.25 19.33 -6.83
CA GLY A 30 -15.89 19.49 -6.34
C GLY A 30 -15.40 18.20 -5.70
N ASP A 31 -15.28 17.11 -6.48
CA ASP A 31 -14.33 16.07 -6.12
C ASP A 31 -12.96 16.76 -6.12
N VAL A 32 -12.49 17.13 -4.94
CA VAL A 32 -11.08 17.36 -4.72
C VAL A 32 -10.45 16.00 -4.96
N ILE A 33 -10.18 15.67 -6.22
CA ILE A 33 -9.26 14.62 -6.59
C ILE A 33 -8.01 14.97 -5.78
N PRO A 34 -7.63 14.18 -4.76
CA PRO A 34 -6.40 14.45 -4.05
C PRO A 34 -5.34 14.47 -5.14
N GLN A 35 -4.75 15.63 -5.37
CA GLN A 35 -3.62 15.74 -6.28
C GLN A 35 -2.63 14.71 -5.74
N ALA A 36 -2.40 13.63 -6.50
CA ALA A 36 -1.45 12.61 -6.11
C ALA A 36 -0.15 13.39 -5.86
N VAL A 37 0.25 13.50 -4.59
CA VAL A 37 1.52 14.11 -4.24
C VAL A 37 2.53 13.19 -4.92
N ILE A 38 3.09 13.66 -6.04
CA ILE A 38 4.21 12.99 -6.69
C ILE A 38 5.37 13.21 -5.72
N LYS A 39 5.43 12.36 -4.69
CA LYS A 39 6.62 12.21 -3.87
C LYS A 39 7.69 11.69 -4.82
N GLU A 40 8.79 12.44 -4.90
CA GLU A 40 10.02 11.98 -5.55
C GLU A 40 10.32 10.54 -5.08
N GLU A 41 10.82 9.70 -5.98
CA GLU A 41 11.30 8.35 -5.63
C GLU A 41 12.32 8.49 -4.49
N LYS A 42 11.87 8.19 -3.27
CA LYS A 42 12.72 8.13 -2.10
C LYS A 42 13.15 6.69 -1.93
N GLY A 43 14.45 6.46 -2.04
CA GLY A 43 15.04 5.17 -1.71
C GLY A 43 14.78 4.78 -0.26
N ILE A 44 14.98 3.49 0.03
CA ILE A 44 14.74 2.88 1.35
C ILE A 44 15.47 3.62 2.50
N GLU A 45 16.60 4.24 2.20
CA GLU A 45 17.42 5.03 3.12
C GLU A 45 16.66 6.22 3.73
N PHE A 46 15.71 6.80 3.01
CA PHE A 46 14.91 7.94 3.47
C PHE A 46 13.58 7.53 4.11
N LEU A 47 13.19 6.25 4.01
CA LEU A 47 11.94 5.76 4.55
C LEU A 47 11.95 5.82 6.08
N GLN A 48 10.93 6.41 6.68
CA GLN A 48 10.77 6.49 8.13
C GLN A 48 9.84 5.38 8.62
N PHE A 49 10.09 4.91 9.85
CA PHE A 49 9.29 3.87 10.50
C PHE A 49 8.63 4.39 11.77
N PRO A 50 7.61 3.68 12.31
CA PRO A 50 7.08 3.96 13.63
C PRO A 50 8.20 4.04 14.67
N ALA A 51 8.08 4.97 15.62
CA ALA A 51 9.15 5.27 16.58
C ALA A 51 9.66 4.05 17.35
N ASP A 52 8.77 3.09 17.62
CA ASP A 52 9.12 1.84 18.30
C ASP A 52 9.97 0.92 17.42
N ILE A 53 9.74 0.91 16.11
CA ILE A 53 10.52 0.15 15.12
C ILE A 53 11.87 0.84 14.86
N GLU A 54 11.90 2.17 14.80
CA GLU A 54 13.15 2.92 14.59
C GLU A 54 14.19 2.66 15.68
N LYS A 55 13.73 2.46 16.93
CA LYS A 55 14.58 2.17 18.09
C LYS A 55 15.07 0.72 18.14
N MET A 56 14.50 -0.19 17.33
CA MET A 56 14.87 -1.60 17.37
C MET A 56 16.25 -1.81 16.75
N THR A 57 17.02 -2.71 17.36
CA THR A 57 18.31 -3.12 16.80
C THR A 57 18.09 -4.03 15.60
N GLU A 58 19.11 -4.08 14.74
CA GLU A 58 19.15 -4.98 13.59
C GLU A 58 18.89 -6.45 13.96
N PHE A 59 19.47 -6.91 15.07
CA PHE A 59 19.26 -8.26 15.59
C PHE A 59 17.79 -8.52 15.95
N LEU A 60 17.14 -7.56 16.62
CA LEU A 60 15.74 -7.69 17.00
C LEU A 60 14.84 -7.71 15.77
N ILE A 61 15.06 -6.80 14.81
CA ILE A 61 14.33 -6.80 13.52
C ILE A 61 14.52 -8.13 12.79
N SER A 62 15.75 -8.61 12.65
CA SER A 62 16.05 -9.90 12.03
C SER A 62 15.31 -11.06 12.71
N SER A 63 15.29 -11.10 14.05
CA SER A 63 14.56 -12.12 14.80
C SER A 63 13.06 -12.07 14.59
N ILE A 64 12.48 -10.86 14.53
CA ILE A 64 11.05 -10.67 14.25
C ILE A 64 10.73 -11.09 12.83
N VAL A 65 11.50 -10.65 11.83
CA VAL A 65 11.28 -11.01 10.43
C VAL A 65 11.34 -12.53 10.21
N ARG A 66 12.23 -13.26 10.90
CA ARG A 66 12.23 -14.73 10.90
C ARG A 66 10.89 -15.32 11.35
N LYS A 67 10.30 -14.79 12.44
CA LYS A 67 8.99 -15.24 12.93
C LYS A 67 7.86 -14.89 11.95
N VAL A 68 7.93 -13.72 11.32
CA VAL A 68 6.98 -13.32 10.25
C VAL A 68 7.08 -14.29 9.07
N PHE A 69 8.30 -14.68 8.69
CA PHE A 69 8.53 -15.66 7.64
C PHE A 69 8.04 -17.06 8.00
N GLU A 70 8.22 -17.51 9.24
CA GLU A 70 7.65 -18.79 9.71
C GLU A 70 6.13 -18.81 9.59
N VAL A 71 5.46 -17.68 9.84
CA VAL A 71 4.02 -17.53 9.63
C VAL A 71 3.70 -17.59 8.13
N TYR A 72 4.43 -16.85 7.30
CA TYR A 72 4.27 -16.87 5.84
C TYR A 72 4.34 -18.29 5.26
N VAL A 73 5.34 -19.08 5.67
CA VAL A 73 5.51 -20.47 5.20
C VAL A 73 4.35 -21.36 5.64
N LYS A 74 3.78 -21.15 6.82
CA LYS A 74 2.64 -21.94 7.32
C LYS A 74 1.36 -21.73 6.53
N PHE A 75 1.20 -20.60 5.86
CA PHE A 75 0.07 -20.33 4.98
C PHE A 75 0.18 -21.02 3.61
N ASP A 76 1.32 -21.64 3.29
CA ASP A 76 1.55 -22.44 2.06
C ASP A 76 1.16 -21.71 0.76
N TYR A 77 1.53 -20.43 0.65
CA TYR A 77 1.20 -19.61 -0.53
C TYR A 77 1.86 -20.08 -1.82
N LYS A 78 2.77 -21.04 -1.78
CA LYS A 78 3.41 -21.65 -2.97
C LYS A 78 2.39 -22.02 -4.06
N ASN A 79 1.22 -22.54 -3.64
CA ASN A 79 0.18 -23.02 -4.54
C ASN A 79 -1.03 -22.07 -4.63
N ALA A 80 -0.90 -20.85 -4.12
CA ALA A 80 -1.97 -19.86 -4.13
C ALA A 80 -2.33 -19.46 -5.57
N THR A 81 -3.63 -19.25 -5.82
CA THR A 81 -4.11 -18.64 -7.06
C THR A 81 -3.77 -17.15 -7.11
N ASP A 82 -3.86 -16.53 -8.29
CA ASP A 82 -3.62 -15.09 -8.42
C ASP A 82 -4.57 -14.28 -7.55
N ASP A 83 -5.85 -14.67 -7.47
CA ASP A 83 -6.84 -14.02 -6.60
C ASP A 83 -6.45 -14.09 -5.12
N GLN A 84 -5.96 -15.25 -4.66
CA GLN A 84 -5.48 -15.42 -3.27
C GLN A 84 -4.23 -14.60 -2.99
N LEU A 85 -3.35 -14.43 -3.98
CA LEU A 85 -2.19 -13.56 -3.85
C LEU A 85 -2.58 -12.08 -3.76
N ASP A 86 -3.73 -11.70 -4.31
CA ASP A 86 -4.29 -10.34 -4.25
C ASP A 86 -5.07 -10.04 -2.95
N GLU A 87 -5.30 -11.04 -2.11
CA GLU A 87 -5.96 -10.86 -0.82
C GLU A 87 -5.08 -10.03 0.14
N ARG A 88 -5.71 -9.06 0.80
CA ARG A 88 -5.08 -8.21 1.82
C ARG A 88 -5.16 -8.90 3.16
N GLU A 89 -4.09 -9.60 3.53
CA GLU A 89 -4.01 -10.38 4.77
C GLU A 89 -2.92 -9.88 5.71
N TRP A 90 -2.00 -9.05 5.21
CA TRP A 90 -0.81 -8.64 5.95
C TRP A 90 -0.95 -7.22 6.48
N HIS A 91 -0.54 -7.03 7.73
CA HIS A 91 -0.72 -5.75 8.42
C HIS A 91 0.53 -4.87 8.32
N SER A 92 0.33 -3.55 8.32
CA SER A 92 1.39 -2.55 8.14
C SER A 92 2.54 -2.71 9.12
N TRP A 93 2.27 -3.12 10.37
CA TRP A 93 3.34 -3.38 11.34
C TRP A 93 4.33 -4.48 10.90
N GLN A 94 3.88 -5.57 10.26
CA GLN A 94 4.75 -6.62 9.74
C GLN A 94 5.59 -6.10 8.57
N VAL A 95 4.95 -5.39 7.64
CA VAL A 95 5.63 -4.84 6.47
C VAL A 95 6.66 -3.76 6.85
N SER A 96 6.37 -2.94 7.87
CA SER A 96 7.36 -2.03 8.46
C SER A 96 8.62 -2.76 8.93
N MET A 97 8.50 -3.97 9.51
CA MET A 97 9.66 -4.75 9.95
C MET A 97 10.47 -5.29 8.76
N LEU A 98 9.80 -5.75 7.70
CA LEU A 98 10.45 -6.24 6.48
C LEU A 98 11.25 -5.12 5.80
N LEU A 99 10.63 -3.94 5.63
CA LEU A 99 11.27 -2.78 5.04
C LEU A 99 12.37 -2.22 5.96
N LYS A 100 12.22 -2.30 7.29
CA LYS A 100 13.29 -1.92 8.22
C LYS A 100 14.49 -2.86 8.12
N LEU A 101 14.27 -4.16 7.91
CA LEU A 101 15.35 -5.11 7.63
C LEU A 101 16.09 -4.71 6.36
N TYR A 102 15.36 -4.43 5.28
CA TYR A 102 15.95 -3.93 4.03
C TYR A 102 16.75 -2.64 4.24
N LYS A 103 16.23 -1.70 5.04
CA LYS A 103 16.94 -0.46 5.38
C LYS A 103 18.24 -0.70 6.16
N PHE A 104 18.33 -1.74 6.98
CA PHE A 104 19.58 -2.14 7.62
C PHE A 104 20.58 -2.78 6.65
N ASN A 105 20.29 -2.71 5.36
CA ASN A 105 20.89 -3.54 4.37
C ASN A 105 20.47 -4.98 4.72
N GLN A 106 21.10 -5.80 5.56
CA GLN A 106 20.72 -7.20 5.93
C GLN A 106 20.04 -8.14 4.89
N GLU A 107 20.72 -9.24 4.59
CA GLU A 107 20.16 -10.32 3.77
C GLU A 107 19.24 -11.23 4.59
N PHE A 108 18.16 -11.70 3.96
CA PHE A 108 17.28 -12.71 4.53
C PHE A 108 17.36 -14.02 3.74
N TYR A 109 18.33 -14.87 4.09
CA TYR A 109 18.52 -16.14 3.41
C TYR A 109 17.30 -17.06 3.57
N ILE A 110 16.75 -17.50 2.43
CA ILE A 110 15.64 -18.46 2.36
C ILE A 110 16.12 -19.71 1.61
N PRO A 111 16.24 -20.86 2.30
CA PRO A 111 16.56 -22.12 1.64
C PRO A 111 15.37 -22.58 0.79
N LYS A 112 15.67 -23.27 -0.32
CA LYS A 112 14.66 -23.93 -1.18
C LYS A 112 13.49 -23.00 -1.57
N GLN A 113 13.81 -21.86 -2.16
CA GLN A 113 12.84 -20.84 -2.56
C GLN A 113 11.68 -21.41 -3.42
N ASN A 114 11.93 -22.46 -4.21
CA ASN A 114 10.94 -23.19 -5.01
C ASN A 114 9.92 -24.00 -4.19
N GLU A 115 10.17 -24.25 -2.92
CA GLU A 115 9.23 -24.87 -1.97
C GLU A 115 8.42 -23.83 -1.19
N VAL A 116 8.74 -22.53 -1.34
CA VAL A 116 8.15 -21.45 -0.53
C VAL A 116 7.31 -20.49 -1.37
N PHE A 117 7.84 -20.05 -2.51
CA PHE A 117 7.21 -18.99 -3.29
C PHE A 117 6.34 -19.51 -4.43
N PRO A 118 5.27 -18.78 -4.79
CA PRO A 118 4.55 -18.99 -6.03
C PRO A 118 5.47 -18.90 -7.25
N LYS A 119 5.16 -19.67 -8.29
CA LYS A 119 5.94 -19.66 -9.54
C LYS A 119 6.01 -18.27 -10.18
N SER A 120 4.91 -17.51 -10.15
CA SER A 120 4.84 -16.15 -10.70
C SER A 120 5.85 -15.19 -10.06
N ILE A 121 6.26 -15.45 -8.82
CA ILE A 121 7.27 -14.65 -8.11
C ILE A 121 8.68 -15.18 -8.40
N LEU A 122 8.85 -16.51 -8.43
CA LEU A 122 10.13 -17.13 -8.76
C LEU A 122 10.63 -16.76 -10.16
N ASP A 123 9.72 -16.62 -11.12
CA ASP A 123 10.02 -16.30 -12.51
C ASP A 123 10.35 -14.79 -12.72
N MET A 124 10.24 -13.95 -11.69
CA MET A 124 10.59 -12.53 -11.78
C MET A 124 12.11 -12.35 -11.93
N ASN A 125 12.50 -11.54 -12.91
CA ASN A 125 13.88 -11.06 -13.00
C ASN A 125 14.14 -9.95 -11.98
N LEU A 126 15.43 -9.72 -11.73
CA LEU A 126 15.92 -8.76 -10.75
C LEU A 126 15.38 -7.33 -10.94
N LYS A 127 15.44 -6.79 -12.16
CA LYS A 127 14.94 -5.46 -12.46
C LYS A 127 13.46 -5.32 -12.12
N THR A 128 12.68 -6.35 -12.47
CA THR A 128 11.25 -6.41 -12.14
C THR A 128 11.03 -6.39 -10.64
N LEU A 129 11.84 -7.13 -9.87
CA LEU A 129 11.78 -7.10 -8.41
C LEU A 129 12.12 -5.72 -7.85
N GLU A 130 13.17 -5.06 -8.35
CA GLU A 130 13.53 -3.71 -7.93
C GLU A 130 12.39 -2.70 -8.19
N ASP A 131 11.79 -2.75 -9.38
CA ASP A 131 10.64 -1.90 -9.74
C ASP A 131 9.44 -2.14 -8.80
N TYR A 132 9.17 -3.40 -8.45
CA TYR A 132 8.13 -3.74 -7.47
C TYR A 132 8.48 -3.23 -6.06
N ILE A 133 9.71 -3.42 -5.59
CA ILE A 133 10.14 -2.94 -4.27
C ILE A 133 10.03 -1.42 -4.18
N ASN A 134 10.46 -0.69 -5.21
CA ASN A 134 10.29 0.76 -5.28
C ASN A 134 8.82 1.16 -5.18
N SER A 135 7.94 0.44 -5.90
CA SER A 135 6.49 0.63 -5.81
C SER A 135 5.94 0.36 -4.41
N LEU A 136 6.46 -0.66 -3.71
CA LEU A 136 6.07 -0.97 -2.32
C LEU A 136 6.57 0.07 -1.33
N ILE A 137 7.76 0.63 -1.52
CA ILE A 137 8.29 1.73 -0.71
C ILE A 137 7.42 2.97 -0.87
N ILE A 138 7.07 3.32 -2.11
CA ILE A 138 6.16 4.44 -2.40
C ILE A 138 4.78 4.19 -1.77
N LYS A 139 4.24 2.97 -1.93
CA LYS A 139 2.98 2.56 -1.29
C LYS A 139 3.05 2.72 0.23
N TYR A 140 4.15 2.29 0.85
CA TYR A 140 4.35 2.43 2.30
C TYR A 140 4.34 3.90 2.71
N ASP A 141 5.18 4.73 2.08
CA ASP A 141 5.35 6.14 2.43
C ASP A 141 4.07 6.97 2.21
N ASN A 142 3.17 6.50 1.34
CA ASN A 142 1.89 7.17 1.05
C ASN A 142 0.76 6.74 1.99
N ASN A 143 0.76 5.50 2.47
CA ASN A 143 -0.41 4.92 3.14
C ASN A 143 -0.19 4.58 4.62
N VAL A 144 1.06 4.37 5.05
CA VAL A 144 1.36 3.99 6.44
C VAL A 144 1.63 5.23 7.27
N ASP A 145 0.74 5.49 8.23
CA ASP A 145 0.92 6.54 9.23
C ASP A 145 1.85 6.05 10.35
N ILE A 146 3.12 6.48 10.28
CA ILE A 146 4.17 6.12 11.24
C ILE A 146 3.93 6.65 12.67
N SER A 147 2.97 7.57 12.85
CA SER A 147 2.60 8.07 14.18
C SER A 147 1.65 7.14 14.94
N LYS A 148 1.02 6.17 14.24
CA LYS A 148 0.11 5.21 14.84
C LYS A 148 0.82 4.24 15.78
N SER A 149 0.09 3.78 16.80
CA SER A 149 0.53 2.74 17.70
C SER A 149 0.66 1.39 16.99
N LYS A 150 1.40 0.47 17.61
CA LYS A 150 1.51 -0.92 17.15
C LYS A 150 0.14 -1.55 16.90
N ASP A 151 -0.81 -1.42 17.83
CA ASP A 151 -2.12 -2.08 17.72
C ASP A 151 -2.90 -1.56 16.51
N LEU A 152 -2.87 -0.24 16.27
CA LEU A 152 -3.50 0.37 15.10
C LEU A 152 -2.83 -0.10 13.80
N LEU A 153 -1.50 -0.21 13.77
CA LEU A 153 -0.75 -0.72 12.61
C LEU A 153 -0.90 -2.23 12.41
N CYS A 154 -1.30 -2.99 13.44
CA CYS A 154 -1.68 -4.40 13.32
C CYS A 154 -3.11 -4.56 12.78
N SER A 155 -3.99 -3.57 12.98
CA SER A 155 -5.32 -3.53 12.36
C SER A 155 -5.34 -2.98 10.94
N ASP A 156 -4.23 -2.37 10.49
CA ASP A 156 -4.08 -1.77 9.17
C ASP A 156 -3.65 -2.82 8.13
N VAL A 157 -4.63 -3.56 7.60
CA VAL A 157 -4.43 -4.68 6.66
C VAL A 157 -4.59 -4.21 5.21
N ILE A 158 -3.54 -3.57 4.68
CA ILE A 158 -3.53 -3.00 3.31
C ILE A 158 -2.58 -3.73 2.36
N TRP A 159 -1.83 -4.70 2.86
CA TRP A 159 -0.77 -5.40 2.14
C TRP A 159 -1.26 -6.73 1.63
N THR A 160 -1.06 -6.96 0.35
CA THR A 160 -1.46 -8.22 -0.27
C THR A 160 -0.44 -9.31 0.05
N THR A 161 -0.88 -10.56 -0.05
CA THR A 161 0.04 -11.71 0.02
C THR A 161 1.12 -11.62 -1.06
N ARG A 162 0.80 -11.08 -2.24
CA ARG A 162 1.80 -10.81 -3.30
C ARG A 162 2.85 -9.80 -2.85
N ASP A 163 2.45 -8.69 -2.25
CA ASP A 163 3.37 -7.65 -1.75
C ASP A 163 4.42 -8.27 -0.81
N VAL A 164 3.95 -9.04 0.17
CA VAL A 164 4.81 -9.68 1.19
C VAL A 164 5.68 -10.78 0.59
N SER A 165 5.14 -11.56 -0.34
CA SER A 165 5.89 -12.59 -1.04
C SER A 165 7.05 -12.01 -1.85
N ILE A 166 6.81 -10.90 -2.57
CA ILE A 166 7.85 -10.19 -3.33
C ILE A 166 8.90 -9.61 -2.37
N LEU A 167 8.51 -9.01 -1.24
CA LEU A 167 9.44 -8.51 -0.23
C LEU A 167 10.38 -9.60 0.28
N PHE A 168 9.84 -10.75 0.68
CA PHE A 168 10.67 -11.87 1.15
C PHE A 168 11.60 -12.39 0.06
N TYR A 169 11.10 -12.55 -1.17
CA TYR A 169 11.91 -13.03 -2.28
C TYR A 169 13.04 -12.06 -2.62
N TYR A 170 12.74 -10.76 -2.69
CA TYR A 170 13.75 -9.72 -2.90
C TYR A 170 14.81 -9.71 -1.79
N LEU A 171 14.38 -9.70 -0.51
CA LEU A 171 15.26 -9.74 0.66
C LEU A 171 16.21 -10.94 0.66
N SER A 172 15.83 -12.04 0.00
CA SER A 172 16.64 -13.25 -0.14
C SER A 172 17.65 -13.23 -1.29
N LYS A 173 17.65 -12.18 -2.12
CA LYS A 173 18.48 -12.12 -3.35
C LYS A 173 19.25 -10.83 -3.54
N TYR A 174 18.78 -9.71 -3.01
CA TYR A 174 19.30 -8.40 -3.39
C TYR A 174 20.77 -8.13 -2.98
N ARG A 175 21.41 -8.99 -2.18
CA ARG A 175 22.86 -8.93 -1.90
C ARG A 175 23.73 -9.84 -2.76
N GLU A 176 23.12 -10.72 -3.56
CA GLU A 176 23.83 -11.43 -4.64
C GLU A 176 24.12 -10.49 -5.84
N LEU A 177 23.80 -9.19 -5.70
CA LEU A 177 24.09 -8.06 -6.56
C LEU A 177 25.53 -7.55 -6.46
#